data_AF-A0A5C0E129-F1
#
_entry.id   AF-A0A5C0E129-F1
#
_cell.length_a   1.000
_cell.length_b   1.000
_cell.length_c   1.000
_cell.angle_alpha   90.00
_cell.angle_beta   90.00
_cell.angle_gamma   90.00
#
_symmetry.space_group_name_H-M   'P 1'
#
loop_
_entity.id
_entity.type
_entity.pdbx_description
1 polymer ?
#
loop_
_entity_poly.entity_id
_entity_poly.type
_entity_poly.pdbx_seq_one_letter_code
_entity_poly.pdbx_strand_id
1 'polypeptide(L)'
;MAYAIARVKKLKRANIAGSAAHTSRQQETLNADPNQQNIRFIGNTDREEKLEDLVLAKIGQYEQKRKIRTDAVYCVEILLTASPSYFRPLDPTAAVSFQ
;
A
#
# COMPACT_ATOMS: atom_id res chain seq x y z
N MET A 1 -19.42 15.03 9.26
CA MET A 1 -18.93 14.11 10.32
C MET A 1 -17.65 13.44 9.82
N ALA A 2 -16.68 13.23 10.69
CA ALA A 2 -15.41 12.58 10.33
C ALA A 2 -15.44 11.11 10.76
N TYR A 3 -15.03 10.22 9.87
CA TYR A 3 -14.91 8.80 10.13
C TYR A 3 -13.48 8.35 9.93
N ALA A 4 -12.98 7.50 10.82
CA ALA A 4 -11.80 6.68 10.55
C ALA A 4 -12.18 5.57 9.57
N ILE A 5 -11.34 5.33 8.57
CA ILE A 5 -11.57 4.36 7.52
C ILE A 5 -10.39 3.39 7.50
N ALA A 6 -10.66 2.13 7.85
CA ALA A 6 -9.73 1.02 7.69
C ALA A 6 -10.32 0.02 6.71
N ARG A 7 -9.76 -0.05 5.49
CA ARG A 7 -10.23 -0.99 4.45
C ARG A 7 -9.17 -2.05 4.20
N VAL A 8 -9.60 -3.30 4.22
CA VAL A 8 -8.75 -4.46 3.97
C VAL A 8 -8.99 -5.00 2.56
N LYS A 9 -7.91 -5.31 1.82
CA LYS A 9 -7.96 -5.98 0.52
C LYS A 9 -6.99 -7.15 0.49
N LYS A 10 -7.50 -8.33 0.10
CA LYS A 10 -6.69 -9.53 -0.12
C LYS A 10 -5.97 -9.40 -1.46
N LEU A 11 -4.66 -9.62 -1.48
CA LEU A 11 -3.86 -9.64 -2.70
C LEU A 11 -3.38 -11.06 -2.98
N LYS A 12 -3.82 -11.61 -4.13
CA LYS A 12 -3.20 -12.79 -4.73
C LYS A 12 -1.94 -12.36 -5.46
N ARG A 13 -1.07 -13.31 -5.81
CA ARG A 13 0.19 -13.04 -6.52
C ARG A 13 0.01 -12.13 -7.74
N ALA A 14 -0.98 -12.43 -8.58
CA ALA A 14 -1.29 -11.63 -9.78
C ALA A 14 -1.76 -10.18 -9.51
N ASN A 15 -2.14 -9.84 -8.27
CA ASN A 15 -2.61 -8.50 -7.92
C ASN A 15 -1.53 -7.60 -7.31
N ILE A 16 -0.40 -8.17 -6.88
CA ILE A 16 0.64 -7.45 -6.14
C ILE A 16 1.29 -6.38 -7.02
N ALA A 17 1.72 -6.75 -8.23
CA ALA A 17 2.38 -5.82 -9.14
C ALA A 17 1.50 -4.62 -9.50
N GLY A 18 0.20 -4.85 -9.76
CA GLY A 18 -0.74 -3.77 -10.05
C GLY A 18 -0.99 -2.84 -8.86
N SER A 19 -1.06 -3.37 -7.64
CA SER A 19 -1.13 -2.54 -6.43
C SER A 19 0.16 -1.72 -6.26
N ALA A 20 1.33 -2.36 -6.39
CA ALA A 20 2.62 -1.69 -6.29
C ALA A 20 2.73 -0.53 -7.29
N ALA A 21 2.45 -0.77 -8.58
CA ALA A 21 2.49 0.24 -9.63
C ALA A 21 1.56 1.45 -9.36
N HIS A 22 0.37 1.21 -8.79
CA HIS A 22 -0.52 2.29 -8.38
C HIS A 22 0.09 3.12 -7.25
N THR A 23 0.60 2.46 -6.20
CA THR A 23 1.19 3.14 -5.04
C THR A 23 2.54 3.80 -5.33
N SER A 24 3.26 3.36 -6.37
CA SER A 24 4.52 3.97 -6.82
C SER A 24 4.34 4.98 -7.96
N ARG A 25 3.09 5.26 -8.39
CA ARG A 25 2.75 6.16 -9.51
C ARG A 25 3.43 5.78 -10.84
N GLN A 26 3.66 4.50 -11.08
CA GLN A 26 4.17 3.99 -12.36
C GLN A 26 3.10 3.92 -13.46
N GLN A 27 1.82 4.03 -13.08
CA GLN A 27 0.69 4.10 -14.00
C GLN A 27 -0.06 5.43 -13.83
N GLU A 28 -0.68 5.91 -14.91
CA GLU A 28 -1.50 7.12 -14.89
C GLU A 28 -2.65 7.00 -13.89
N THR A 29 -2.81 8.04 -13.06
CA THR A 29 -3.88 8.13 -12.05
C THR A 29 -4.52 9.50 -12.11
N LEU A 30 -5.65 9.61 -12.82
CA LEU A 30 -6.29 10.90 -13.18
C LEU A 30 -6.66 11.79 -11.98
N ASN A 31 -6.92 11.20 -10.82
CA ASN A 31 -7.27 11.92 -9.60
C ASN A 31 -6.06 12.29 -8.73
N ALA A 32 -4.85 11.99 -9.18
CA ALA A 32 -3.61 12.29 -8.47
C ALA A 32 -3.00 13.60 -8.96
N ASP A 33 -2.54 14.43 -8.03
CA ASP A 33 -1.70 15.58 -8.37
C ASP A 33 -0.31 15.06 -8.82
N PRO A 34 0.12 15.31 -10.07
CA PRO A 34 1.39 14.82 -10.59
C PRO A 34 2.60 15.46 -9.90
N ASN A 35 2.42 16.60 -9.22
CA ASN A 35 3.48 17.26 -8.49
C ASN A 35 3.71 16.68 -7.08
N GLN A 36 2.80 15.82 -6.61
CA GLN A 36 2.93 15.18 -5.31
C GLN A 36 3.48 13.77 -5.42
N GLN A 37 4.58 13.51 -4.71
CA GLN A 37 5.20 12.19 -4.65
C GLN A 37 4.76 11.44 -3.40
N ASN A 38 4.56 10.13 -3.54
CA ASN A 38 4.24 9.27 -2.41
C ASN A 38 5.48 9.02 -1.57
N ILE A 39 5.33 9.08 -0.24
CA ILE A 39 6.39 8.74 0.71
C ILE A 39 6.30 7.23 1.01
N ARG A 40 7.42 6.52 0.89
CA ARG A 40 7.53 5.11 1.26
C ARG A 40 8.28 4.99 2.60
N PHE A 41 7.60 4.48 3.62
CA PHE A 41 8.19 4.32 4.95
C PHE A 41 8.99 3.04 5.14
N ILE A 42 8.64 1.96 4.42
CA ILE A 42 9.23 0.62 4.59
C ILE A 42 9.60 0.03 3.23
N GLY A 43 10.81 -0.52 3.13
CA GLY A 43 11.39 -1.13 1.92
C GLY A 43 12.63 -0.38 1.41
N ASN A 44 13.24 -0.86 0.33
CA ASN A 44 14.43 -0.24 -0.24
C ASN A 44 14.06 1.06 -1.00
N THR A 45 14.96 2.05 -0.94
CA THR A 45 14.93 3.26 -1.79
C THR A 45 15.21 2.96 -3.26
N ASP A 46 15.74 1.76 -3.55
CA ASP A 46 15.96 1.30 -4.91
C ASP A 46 14.63 1.05 -5.64
N ARG A 47 14.46 1.71 -6.79
CA ARG A 47 13.23 1.65 -7.60
C ARG A 47 13.07 0.31 -8.33
N GLU A 48 14.14 -0.47 -8.45
CA GLU A 48 14.13 -1.75 -9.15
C GLU A 48 13.61 -2.91 -8.28
N GLU A 49 13.53 -2.73 -6.96
CA GLU A 49 13.05 -3.77 -6.05
C GLU A 49 11.52 -3.94 -6.15
N LYS A 50 11.09 -5.10 -6.67
CA LYS A 50 9.67 -5.40 -6.83
C LYS A 50 9.05 -5.85 -5.52
N LEU A 51 7.87 -5.31 -5.20
CA LEU A 51 7.10 -5.71 -4.01
C LEU A 51 6.80 -7.22 -3.98
N GLU A 52 6.55 -7.82 -5.15
CA GLU A 52 6.31 -9.26 -5.24
C GLU A 52 7.50 -10.08 -4.72
N ASP A 53 8.72 -9.69 -5.08
CA ASP A 53 9.94 -10.39 -4.66
C ASP A 53 10.14 -10.29 -3.14
N LEU A 54 9.87 -9.12 -2.55
CA LEU A 54 9.88 -8.92 -1.10
C LEU A 54 8.87 -9.83 -0.37
N VAL A 55 7.65 -9.91 -0.90
CA VAL A 55 6.59 -10.76 -0.31
C VAL A 55 6.98 -12.23 -0.40
N LEU A 56 7.48 -12.68 -1.55
CA LEU A 56 7.92 -14.06 -1.77
C LEU A 56 9.14 -14.41 -0.90
N ALA A 57 10.12 -13.52 -0.82
CA ALA A 57 11.27 -13.68 0.05
C ALA A 57 10.85 -13.80 1.52
N LYS A 58 9.91 -12.95 1.98
CA LYS A 58 9.41 -13.00 3.36
C LYS A 58 8.69 -14.31 3.66
N ILE A 59 7.85 -14.81 2.74
CA ILE A 59 7.18 -16.10 2.90
C ILE A 59 8.21 -17.25 2.90
N GLY A 60 9.23 -17.16 2.03
CA GLY A 60 10.30 -18.15 1.91
C GLY A 60 11.21 -18.29 3.14
N GLN A 61 11.21 -17.31 4.05
CA GLN A 61 11.91 -17.41 5.35
C GLN A 61 11.30 -18.47 6.27
N TYR A 62 10.08 -18.95 5.99
CA TYR A 62 9.38 -19.91 6.83
C TYR A 62 9.27 -21.26 6.13
N GLU A 63 9.47 -22.35 6.87
CA GLU A 63 9.37 -23.71 6.35
C GLU A 63 7.97 -23.99 5.79
N GLN A 64 7.92 -24.37 4.50
CA GLN A 64 6.68 -24.71 3.81
C GLN A 64 6.54 -26.22 3.72
N LYS A 65 5.60 -26.79 4.50
CA LYS A 65 5.31 -28.24 4.46
C LYS A 65 4.68 -28.70 3.14
N ARG A 66 4.11 -27.77 2.37
CA ARG A 66 3.41 -28.02 1.09
C ARG A 66 3.57 -26.82 0.17
N LYS A 67 3.37 -27.05 -1.13
CA LYS A 67 3.29 -25.98 -2.13
C LYS A 67 2.14 -25.03 -1.80
N ILE A 68 2.38 -23.72 -1.91
CA ILE A 68 1.35 -22.69 -1.77
C ILE A 68 0.31 -22.85 -2.89
N ARG A 69 -0.97 -22.85 -2.51
CA ARG A 69 -2.10 -22.95 -3.47
C ARG A 69 -2.09 -21.79 -4.45
N THR A 70 -2.47 -22.03 -5.70
CA THR A 70 -2.39 -21.06 -6.80
C THR A 70 -3.27 -19.82 -6.58
N ASP A 71 -4.35 -19.95 -5.81
CA ASP A 71 -5.28 -18.88 -5.47
C ASP A 71 -5.09 -18.35 -4.04
N ALA A 72 -3.94 -18.63 -3.42
CA ALA A 72 -3.59 -18.13 -2.09
C ALA A 72 -3.59 -16.59 -2.05
N VAL A 73 -3.92 -16.07 -0.88
CA VAL A 73 -3.66 -14.68 -0.54
C VAL A 73 -2.22 -14.58 -0.05
N TYR A 74 -1.40 -13.81 -0.76
CA TYR A 74 0.03 -13.66 -0.46
C TYR A 74 0.29 -12.51 0.50
N CYS A 75 -0.50 -11.43 0.39
CA CYS A 75 -0.45 -10.32 1.32
C CYS A 75 -1.83 -9.67 1.48
N VAL A 76 -1.95 -8.85 2.50
CA VAL A 76 -3.15 -8.07 2.81
C VAL A 76 -2.78 -6.61 2.77
N GLU A 77 -3.46 -5.85 1.91
CA GLU A 77 -3.34 -4.40 1.83
C GLU A 77 -4.36 -3.78 2.77
N ILE A 78 -3.90 -2.82 3.59
CA ILE A 78 -4.74 -2.08 4.52
C ILE A 78 -4.64 -0.60 4.14
N LEU A 79 -5.76 -0.02 3.72
CA LEU A 79 -5.90 1.43 3.56
C LEU A 79 -6.34 2.00 4.90
N LEU A 80 -5.48 2.83 5.49
CA LEU A 80 -5.77 3.61 6.68
C LEU A 80 -5.93 5.07 6.26
N THR A 81 -7.15 5.59 6.40
CA THR A 81 -7.47 6.96 6.03
C THR A 81 -8.65 7.48 6.87
N ALA A 82 -9.13 8.67 6.58
CA ALA A 82 -10.28 9.27 7.24
C ALA A 82 -11.15 10.04 6.23
N SER A 83 -12.32 10.49 6.66
CA SER A 83 -13.12 11.43 5.86
C SER A 83 -12.31 12.71 5.54
N PRO A 84 -12.49 13.34 4.36
CA PRO A 84 -11.74 14.55 3.99
C PRO A 84 -11.80 15.68 5.03
N SER A 85 -12.93 15.82 5.71
CA SER A 85 -13.13 16.79 6.80
C SER A 85 -12.16 16.62 7.98
N TYR A 86 -11.59 15.42 8.17
CA TYR A 86 -10.56 15.16 9.17
C TYR A 86 -9.23 15.85 8.84
N PHE A 87 -8.84 15.86 7.57
CA PHE A 87 -7.55 16.38 7.11
C PHE A 87 -7.50 17.91 6.99
N ARG A 88 -8.62 18.59 7.25
CA ARG A 88 -8.74 20.06 7.33
C ARG A 88 -7.95 20.76 6.22
N PRO A 89 -8.30 20.55 4.94
CA PRO A 89 -7.48 21.02 3.81
C PRO A 89 -7.29 22.55 3.75
N LEU A 90 -8.12 23.32 4.48
CA LEU A 90 -8.06 24.77 4.57
C LEU A 90 -7.29 25.29 5.80
N ASP A 91 -6.96 24.40 6.75
CA ASP A 91 -6.12 24.71 7.92
C ASP A 91 -5.28 23.48 8.30
N PRO A 92 -4.19 23.21 7.53
CA PRO A 92 -3.34 22.05 7.74
C PRO A 92 -2.63 22.06 9.09
N THR A 93 -2.44 23.24 9.71
CA THR A 93 -1.77 23.37 11.02
C THR A 93 -2.60 22.80 12.17
N ALA A 94 -3.91 22.67 11.97
CA ALA A 94 -4.81 22.06 12.94
C ALA A 94 -5.01 20.55 12.71
N ALA A 95 -4.31 19.93 11.76
CA ALA A 95 -4.31 18.48 11.58
C ALA A 95 -3.50 17.82 12.71
N VAL A 96 -4.10 16.83 13.38
CA VAL A 96 -3.45 16.12 14.49
C VAL A 96 -2.36 15.22 13.93
N SER A 97 -1.12 15.37 14.42
CA SER A 97 -0.02 14.45 14.11
C SER A 97 -0.29 13.07 14.71
N PHE A 98 0.07 12.01 13.98
CA PHE A 98 0.18 10.68 14.58
C PHE A 98 1.37 10.74 15.57
N GLN A 99 1.08 10.80 16.87
CA GLN A 99 2.07 10.59 17.94
C GLN A 99 2.39 9.11 18.11
#